data_AF-A0A382SUX1-F1
#
_entry.id   AF-A0A382SUX1-F1
#
_cell.length_a   1.000
_cell.length_b   1.000
_cell.length_c   1.000
_cell.angle_alpha   90.00
_cell.angle_beta   90.00
_cell.angle_gamma   90.00
#
_symmetry.space_group_name_H-M   'P 1'
#
loop_
_entity.id
_entity.type
_entity.pdbx_description
1 polymer ?
#
loop_
_entity_poly.entity_id
_entity_poly.type
_entity_poly.pdbx_seq_one_letter_code
_entity_poly.pdbx_strand_id
1 'polypeptide(L)'
;MASSPPQLRRIPTEQFFDLRNWSADNTEDYGGKASMMVHTMMLSKPEQVNQITTELHDGNIILIDFTPLTSDQETLHKILAEL
;
A
#
# COMPACT_ATOMS: atom_id res chain seq x y z
N MET A 1 8.41 27.71 28.38
CA MET A 1 8.91 26.81 27.32
C MET A 1 7.69 26.21 26.63
N ALA A 2 7.22 26.79 25.53
CA ALA A 2 6.05 26.28 24.81
C ALA A 2 6.49 25.14 23.89
N SER A 3 5.88 23.97 24.06
CA SER A 3 6.13 22.76 23.25
C SER A 3 5.77 23.03 21.79
N SER A 4 6.70 22.74 20.88
CA SER A 4 6.52 22.85 19.44
C SER A 4 5.35 21.97 18.98
N PRO A 5 4.42 22.48 18.15
CA PRO A 5 3.29 21.70 17.66
C PRO A 5 3.77 20.53 16.77
N PRO A 6 3.02 19.42 16.73
CA PRO A 6 3.38 18.24 15.95
C PRO A 6 3.50 18.64 14.47
N GLN A 7 4.70 18.48 13.91
CA GLN A 7 4.94 18.76 12.50
C GLN A 7 4.29 17.65 11.67
N LEU A 8 3.11 17.94 11.11
CA LEU A 8 2.49 17.10 10.09
C LEU A 8 3.43 17.04 8.88
N ARG A 9 3.95 15.84 8.57
CA ARG A 9 4.75 15.59 7.38
C ARG A 9 3.93 15.97 6.16
N ARG A 10 4.26 17.08 5.51
CA ARG A 10 3.60 17.51 4.27
C ARG A 10 3.99 16.54 3.16
N ILE A 11 3.09 15.62 2.82
CA ILE A 11 3.25 14.76 1.65
C ILE A 11 2.98 15.65 0.42
N PRO A 12 3.86 15.65 -0.60
CA PRO A 12 3.59 16.33 -1.86
C PRO A 12 2.24 15.86 -2.40
N THR A 13 1.36 16.79 -2.74
CA THR A 13 -0.03 16.50 -3.11
C THR A 13 -0.17 15.66 -4.38
N GLU A 14 0.92 15.48 -5.13
CA GLU A 14 0.93 14.81 -6.43
C GLU A 14 2.20 13.96 -6.56
N GLN A 15 2.13 12.72 -6.10
CA GLN A 15 3.06 11.66 -6.50
C GLN A 15 2.39 10.84 -7.59
N PHE A 16 2.92 10.90 -8.81
CA PHE A 16 2.45 10.10 -9.94
C PHE A 16 3.32 8.84 -10.04
N PHE A 17 2.68 7.68 -10.12
CA PHE A 17 3.34 6.42 -10.44
C PHE A 17 3.18 6.14 -11.94
N ASP A 18 4.30 6.00 -12.66
CA ASP A 18 4.27 5.63 -14.09
C ASP A 18 4.17 4.11 -14.23
N LEU A 19 3.01 3.65 -14.67
CA LEU A 19 2.64 2.22 -14.72
C LEU A 19 2.83 1.60 -16.11
N ARG A 20 3.36 2.35 -17.08
CA ARG A 20 3.51 1.88 -18.47
C ARG A 20 4.42 0.66 -18.57
N ASN A 21 5.51 0.64 -17.79
CA ASN A 21 6.43 -0.49 -17.76
C ASN A 21 5.76 -1.75 -17.16
N TRP A 22 5.03 -1.60 -16.05
CA TRP A 22 4.28 -2.71 -15.45
C TRP A 22 3.24 -3.30 -16.40
N SER A 23 2.54 -2.45 -17.17
CA SER A 23 1.54 -2.91 -18.13
C SER A 23 2.15 -3.71 -19.29
N ALA A 24 3.38 -3.39 -19.70
CA ALA A 24 4.08 -4.07 -20.78
C ALA A 24 4.48 -5.49 -20.37
N ASP A 25 5.04 -5.64 -19.17
CA ASP A 25 5.48 -6.93 -18.61
C ASP A 25 4.31 -7.92 -18.48
N ASN A 26 3.11 -7.46 -18.09
CA ASN A 26 1.93 -8.33 -17.94
C ASN A 26 1.21 -8.66 -19.26
N THR A 27 1.34 -7.83 -20.31
CA THR A 27 0.73 -8.11 -21.61
C THR A 27 1.44 -9.22 -22.40
N GLU A 28 2.75 -9.37 -22.24
CA GLU A 28 3.54 -10.34 -23.01
C GLU A 28 3.34 -11.78 -22.53
N ASP A 29 3.12 -12.00 -21.22
CA ASP A 29 3.05 -13.34 -20.64
C ASP A 29 1.66 -14.02 -20.72
N TYR A 30 0.55 -13.26 -20.80
CA TYR A 30 -0.80 -13.83 -20.66
C TYR A 30 -1.80 -13.50 -21.77
N GLY A 31 -1.43 -12.71 -22.80
CA GLY A 31 -2.30 -12.40 -23.94
C GLY A 31 -3.61 -11.67 -23.58
N GLY A 32 -3.74 -11.21 -22.33
CA GLY A 32 -4.87 -10.45 -21.81
C GLY A 32 -4.62 -8.94 -21.87
N LYS A 33 -5.69 -8.14 -21.84
CA LYS A 33 -5.56 -6.70 -21.56
C LYS A 33 -5.05 -6.54 -20.13
N ALA A 34 -3.89 -5.90 -19.95
CA ALA A 34 -3.44 -5.48 -18.62
C ALA A 34 -4.56 -4.66 -17.95
N SER A 35 -5.12 -5.18 -16.87
CA SER A 35 -6.14 -4.50 -16.06
C SER A 35 -5.61 -4.40 -14.64
N MET A 36 -5.58 -3.18 -14.12
CA MET A 36 -5.19 -2.90 -12.74
C MET A 36 -6.43 -2.46 -11.97
N MET A 37 -6.64 -3.05 -10.79
CA MET A 37 -7.68 -2.64 -9.86
C MET A 37 -7.09 -1.85 -8.69
N VAL A 38 -7.92 -0.99 -8.10
CA VAL A 38 -7.59 -0.29 -6.85
C VAL A 38 -8.43 -0.91 -5.75
N HIS A 39 -7.76 -1.56 -4.80
CA HIS A 39 -8.39 -2.13 -3.61
C HIS A 39 -8.18 -1.19 -2.42
N THR A 40 -9.20 -1.07 -1.59
CA THR A 40 -9.11 -0.35 -0.33
C THR A 40 -9.30 -1.35 0.79
N MET A 41 -8.37 -1.38 1.75
CA MET A 41 -8.46 -2.30 2.89
C MET A 41 -8.11 -1.61 4.20
N MET A 42 -8.83 -2.00 5.25
CA MET A 42 -8.50 -1.62 6.61
C MET A 42 -7.70 -2.75 7.25
N LEU A 43 -6.50 -2.41 7.72
CA LEU A 43 -5.60 -3.39 8.30
C LEU A 43 -5.73 -3.36 9.81
N SER A 44 -6.23 -4.46 10.35
CA SER A 44 -6.51 -4.65 11.78
C SER A 44 -5.76 -5.82 12.38
N LYS A 45 -5.29 -6.76 11.54
CA LYS A 45 -4.56 -7.95 11.97
C LYS A 45 -3.41 -8.30 11.01
N PRO A 46 -2.33 -8.92 11.48
CA PRO A 46 -1.18 -9.31 10.65
C PRO A 46 -1.54 -10.25 9.49
N GLU A 47 -2.51 -11.14 9.66
CA GLU A 47 -2.83 -12.15 8.64
C GLU A 47 -3.41 -11.52 7.35
N GLN A 48 -3.85 -10.27 7.42
CA GLN A 48 -4.33 -9.50 6.26
C GLN A 48 -3.19 -9.09 5.31
N VAL A 49 -1.92 -9.19 5.73
CA VAL A 49 -0.75 -8.90 4.88
C VAL A 49 -0.64 -9.86 3.69
N ASN A 50 -1.03 -11.13 3.86
CA ASN A 50 -1.00 -12.10 2.76
C ASN A 50 -1.94 -11.73 1.60
N GLN A 51 -3.04 -11.03 1.89
CA GLN A 51 -3.92 -10.52 0.85
C GLN A 51 -3.27 -9.35 0.11
N ILE A 52 -2.49 -8.51 0.81
CA ILE A 52 -1.74 -7.42 0.19
C ILE A 52 -0.72 -7.95 -0.80
N THR A 53 0.09 -8.92 -0.38
CA THR A 53 1.15 -9.47 -1.22
C THR A 53 0.61 -10.16 -2.48
N THR A 54 -0.56 -10.81 -2.37
CA THR A 54 -1.23 -11.44 -3.52
C THR A 54 -1.71 -10.38 -4.53
N GLU A 55 -2.43 -9.37 -4.08
CA GLU A 55 -2.94 -8.30 -4.94
C GLU A 55 -1.82 -7.48 -5.59
N LEU A 56 -0.71 -7.24 -4.87
CA LEU A 56 0.48 -6.59 -5.43
C LEU A 56 1.19 -7.45 -6.48
N HIS A 57 1.24 -8.78 -6.28
CA HIS A 57 1.80 -9.71 -7.26
C HIS A 57 0.97 -9.72 -8.55
N ASP A 58 -0.35 -9.64 -8.44
CA ASP A 58 -1.27 -9.46 -9.57
C ASP A 58 -1.21 -8.04 -10.16
N GLY A 59 -0.43 -7.17 -9.52
CA GLY A 59 -0.11 -5.80 -9.92
C GLY A 59 -1.27 -4.82 -9.78
N ASN A 60 -2.14 -5.08 -8.82
CA ASN A 60 -3.15 -4.14 -8.36
C ASN A 60 -2.53 -3.11 -7.40
N ILE A 61 -3.23 -1.99 -7.23
CA ILE A 61 -2.89 -0.96 -6.23
C ILE A 61 -3.74 -1.20 -5.00
N ILE A 62 -3.13 -1.06 -3.83
CA ILE A 62 -3.83 -1.17 -2.55
C ILE A 62 -3.66 0.10 -1.73
N LEU A 63 -4.79 0.66 -1.29
CA LEU A 63 -4.88 1.73 -0.32
C LEU A 63 -5.17 1.12 1.06
N ILE A 64 -4.21 1.24 1.97
CA ILE A 64 -4.29 0.61 3.29
C ILE A 64 -4.58 1.68 4.36
N ASP A 65 -5.64 1.47 5.12
CA ASP A 65 -5.93 2.23 6.34
C ASP A 65 -5.32 1.51 7.57
N PHE A 66 -4.31 2.14 8.17
CA PHE A 66 -3.62 1.69 9.37
C PHE A 66 -4.19 2.28 10.67
N THR A 67 -5.25 3.10 10.59
CA THR A 67 -5.86 3.76 11.76
C THR A 67 -6.11 2.80 12.94
N PRO A 68 -6.61 1.55 12.74
CA PRO A 68 -6.80 0.60 13.85
C PRO A 68 -5.53 0.22 14.61
N LEU A 69 -4.36 0.30 13.96
CA LEU A 69 -3.08 -0.12 14.53
C LEU A 69 -2.23 1.04 15.07
N THR A 70 -2.74 2.27 15.01
CA THR A 70 -2.03 3.45 15.51
C THR A 70 -1.66 3.38 17.00
N SER A 71 -2.44 2.63 17.78
CA SER A 71 -2.18 2.41 19.22
C SER A 71 -1.33 1.16 19.49
N ASP A 72 -1.12 0.30 18.50
CA ASP A 72 -0.33 -0.94 18.60
C ASP A 72 0.87 -0.88 17.65
N GLN A 73 1.92 -0.20 18.11
CA GLN A 73 3.12 0.03 17.31
C GLN A 73 3.91 -1.25 17.03
N GLU A 74 3.88 -2.24 17.93
CA GLU A 74 4.60 -3.49 17.73
C GLU A 74 4.00 -4.27 16.55
N THR A 75 2.68 -4.40 16.53
CA THR A 75 1.95 -5.06 15.43
C THR A 75 2.12 -4.30 14.12
N LEU A 76 2.04 -2.96 14.15
CA LEU A 76 2.28 -2.13 12.97
C LEU A 76 3.69 -2.33 12.40
N HIS A 77 4.72 -2.36 13.24
CA HIS A 77 6.10 -2.55 12.79
C HIS A 77 6.34 -3.92 12.18
N LYS A 78 5.75 -4.99 12.73
CA LYS A 78 5.84 -6.33 12.15
C LYS A 78 5.22 -6.38 10.76
N ILE A 79 4.03 -5.81 10.62
CA ILE A 79 3.32 -5.73 9.34
C ILE A 79 4.12 -4.96 8.29
N LEU A 80 4.69 -3.81 8.66
CA LEU A 80 5.50 -3.01 7.74
C LEU A 80 6.83 -3.67 7.36
N ALA A 81 7.32 -4.64 8.14
CA ALA A 81 8.53 -5.40 7.81
C ALA A 81 8.26 -6.60 6.90
N GLU A 82 7.00 -7.04 6.79
CA GLU A 82 6.58 -8.16 5.94
C GLU A 82 6.08 -7.72 4.55
N LEU A 83 5.84 -6.41 4.36
CA LEU A 83 5.51 -5.78 3.08
C LEU A 83 6.78 -5.45 2.27
#